data_AF-A0A1W1V784-F1
#
_entry.id   AF-A0A1W1V784-F1
#
_cell.length_a   1.000
_cell.length_b   1.000
_cell.length_c   1.000
_cell.angle_alpha   90.00
_cell.angle_beta   90.00
_cell.angle_gamma   90.00
#
_symmetry.space_group_name_H-M   'P 1'
#
loop_
_entity.id
_entity.type
_entity.pdbx_description
1 polymer ?
#
loop_
_entity_poly.entity_id
_entity_poly.type
_entity_poly.pdbx_seq_one_letter_code
_entity_poly.pdbx_strand_id
1 'polypeptide(L)' 'MKIQTIAYALILVGVIVKTSGLYYLSVNKELPLEKRKKMYLKLNWPGNILLFIGIIIIALERYY' A
#
# COMPACT_ATOMS: atom_id res chain seq x y z
N MET A 1 -0.95 0.18 -23.69
CA MET A 1 -0.25 0.30 -22.39
C MET A 1 0.03 -1.12 -21.89
N LYS A 2 1.28 -1.48 -21.56
CA LYS A 2 1.60 -2.87 -21.17
C LYS A 2 0.98 -3.18 -19.80
N ILE A 3 0.38 -4.36 -19.62
CA ILE A 3 -0.24 -4.80 -18.35
C ILE A 3 0.73 -4.69 -17.17
N GLN A 4 2.02 -4.94 -17.43
CA GLN A 4 3.11 -4.72 -16.48
C GLN A 4 3.16 -3.29 -15.94
N THR A 5 2.88 -2.28 -16.77
CA THR A 5 2.88 -0.86 -16.37
C THR A 5 1.80 -0.59 -15.32
N ILE A 6 0.62 -1.21 -15.49
CA ILE A 6 -0.49 -1.10 -14.54
C ILE A 6 -0.10 -1.78 -13.22
N ALA A 7 0.52 -2.96 -13.28
CA ALA A 7 0.95 -3.68 -12.10
C ALA A 7 2.00 -2.92 -11.28
N TYR A 8 3.01 -2.34 -11.95
CA TYR A 8 4.00 -1.49 -11.28
C TYR A 8 3.38 -0.23 -10.68
N ALA A 9 2.41 0.38 -11.36
CA ALA A 9 1.68 1.53 -10.82
C ALA A 9 0.90 1.15 -9.54
N LEU A 10 0.21 0.00 -9.54
CA LEU A 10 -0.49 -0.51 -8.34
C LEU A 10 0.47 -0.76 -7.18
N ILE A 11 1.63 -1.36 -7.46
CA ILE A 11 2.66 -1.60 -6.45
C ILE A 11 3.17 -0.26 -5.90
N LEU A 12 3.51 0.70 -6.77
CA LEU A 12 4.02 2.00 -6.38
C LEU A 12 3.02 2.77 -5.49
N VAL A 13 1.76 2.84 -5.90
CA VAL A 13 0.70 3.48 -5.11
C VAL A 13 0.52 2.74 -3.79
N GLY A 14 0.55 1.40 -3.79
CA GLY A 14 0.50 0.59 -2.59
C GLY A 14 1.62 0.92 -1.59
N VAL A 15 2.86 1.05 -2.06
CA VAL A 15 4.01 1.47 -1.24
C VAL A 15 3.79 2.88 -0.68
N ILE A 16 3.38 3.85 -1.50
CA ILE A 16 3.16 5.24 -1.06
C ILE A 16 2.11 5.31 0.05
N VAL A 17 0.97 4.63 -0.11
CA VAL A 17 -0.11 4.61 0.88
C VAL A 17 0.38 3.98 2.19
N LYS A 18 1.16 2.90 2.12
CA LYS A 18 1.70 2.21 3.29
C LYS A 18 2.72 3.08 4.04
N THR A 19 3.64 3.71 3.31
CA THR A 19 4.62 4.65 3.86
C THR A 19 3.93 5.85 4.50
N SER A 20 2.86 6.36 3.90
CA SER A 20 2.06 7.45 4.47
C SER A 20 1.39 7.03 5.79
N GLY A 21 0.89 5.80 5.88
CA GLY A 21 0.37 5.23 7.12
C GLY A 21 1.43 5.09 8.22
N LEU A 22 2.62 4.61 7.87
CA LEU A 22 3.75 4.48 8.80
C LEU A 22 4.30 5.85 9.25
N TYR A 23 4.35 6.81 8.33
CA TYR A 23 4.73 8.18 8.63
C TYR A 23 3.74 8.81 9.62
N TYR A 24 2.44 8.65 9.39
CA TYR A 24 1.42 9.15 10.30
C TYR A 24 1.52 8.53 11.70
N LEU A 25 1.83 7.23 11.78
CA LEU A 25 2.02 6.50 13.03
C LEU A 25 3.25 6.99 13.82
N SER A 26 4.34 7.31 13.12
CA SER A 26 5.64 7.64 13.71
C SER A 26 5.80 9.12 14.08
N VAL A 27 5.26 10.04 13.26
CA VAL A 27 5.49 11.49 13.40
C VAL A 27 4.47 12.17 14.31
N ASN A 28 3.20 11.76 14.32
CA ASN A 28 2.16 12.41 15.12
C ASN A 28 2.12 11.94 16.58
N LYS A 29 3.26 12.02 17.28
CA LYS A 29 3.40 11.52 18.66
C LYS A 29 2.47 12.20 19.67
N GLU A 30 2.00 13.40 19.34
CA GLU A 30 1.03 14.18 20.13
C GLU A 30 -0.35 13.51 20.24
N LEU A 31 -0.72 12.67 19.26
CA LEU A 31 -2.00 11.97 19.25
C LEU A 31 -1.92 10.66 20.07
N PRO A 32 -3.03 10.28 20.75
CA PRO A 32 -3.15 8.97 21.39
C PRO A 32 -2.81 7.84 20.43
N LEU A 33 -2.10 6.81 20.94
CA LEU A 33 -1.64 5.68 20.13
C LEU A 33 -2.78 4.99 19.37
N GLU A 34 -3.97 4.90 19.97
CA GLU A 34 -5.16 4.31 19.36
C GLU A 34 -5.61 5.05 18.10
N LYS A 35 -5.64 6.38 18.13
CA LYS A 35 -6.02 7.20 16.96
C LYS A 35 -5.01 7.01 15.82
N ARG A 36 -3.71 6.98 16.15
CA ARG A 36 -2.65 6.71 15.18
C ARG A 36 -2.74 5.32 14.58
N LYS A 37 -2.95 4.29 15.41
CA LYS A 37 -3.15 2.90 14.95
C LYS A 37 -4.37 2.77 14.04
N LYS A 38 -5.48 3.42 14.36
CA LYS A 38 -6.69 3.39 13.53
C LYS A 38 -6.44 3.98 12.14
N MET A 39 -5.76 5.13 12.08
CA MET A 39 -5.38 5.75 10.81
C MET A 39 -4.37 4.91 10.03
N TYR A 40 -3.35 4.36 10.72
CA TYR A 40 -2.41 3.41 10.13
C TYR A 40 -3.13 2.22 9.50
N LEU A 41 -4.03 1.56 10.23
CA LEU A 41 -4.78 0.41 9.71
C LEU A 41 -5.65 0.78 8.51
N LYS A 42 -6.29 1.96 8.55
CA LYS A 42 -7.10 2.49 7.45
C LYS A 42 -6.30 2.68 6.15
N LEU A 43 -5.02 3.03 6.25
CA LEU A 43 -4.13 3.20 5.10
C LEU A 43 -3.39 1.89 4.74
N ASN A 44 -2.99 1.11 5.73
CA ASN A 44 -2.22 -0.11 5.54
C ASN A 44 -3.03 -1.21 4.83
N TRP A 45 -4.34 -1.30 5.11
CA TRP A 45 -5.22 -2.27 4.44
C TRP A 45 -5.34 -2.04 2.93
N PRO A 46 -5.73 -0.86 2.42
CA PRO A 46 -5.75 -0.61 0.97
C PRO A 46 -4.36 -0.68 0.35
N GLY A 47 -3.32 -0.23 1.06
CA GLY A 47 -1.93 -0.39 0.59
C GLY A 47 -1.55 -1.85 0.35
N ASN A 48 -1.92 -2.77 1.25
CA ASN A 48 -1.68 -4.20 1.07
C ASN A 48 -2.51 -4.79 -0.09
N ILE A 49 -3.76 -4.36 -0.28
CA ILE A 49 -4.59 -4.81 -1.40
C ILE A 49 -3.95 -4.42 -2.73
N LEU A 50 -3.50 -3.17 -2.86
CA LEU A 50 -2.84 -2.68 -4.07
C LEU A 50 -1.56 -3.45 -4.39
N LEU A 51 -0.73 -3.71 -3.37
CA LEU A 51 0.48 -4.51 -3.52
C LEU A 51 0.16 -5.95 -3.95
N PHE A 52 -0.82 -6.57 -3.32
CA PHE A 52 -1.21 -7.95 -3.62
C PHE A 52 -1.74 -8.10 -5.05
N ILE A 53 -2.64 -7.21 -5.49
CA ILE A 53 -3.16 -7.20 -6.86
C ILE A 53 -2.02 -6.97 -7.86
N GLY A 54 -1.14 -6.00 -7.59
CA GLY A 54 0.01 -5.74 -8.47
C GLY A 54 0.94 -6.95 -8.62
N ILE A 55 1.21 -7.67 -7.52
CA ILE A 55 2.02 -8.90 -7.54
C ILE A 55 1.30 -10.02 -8.29
N ILE A 56 -0.01 -10.21 -8.08
CA ILE A 56 -0.80 -11.22 -8.82
C ILE A 56 -0.74 -10.96 -10.33
N ILE A 57 -0.89 -9.71 -10.76
CA ILE A 57 -0.86 -9.37 -12.19
C ILE A 57 0.50 -9.71 -12.79
N ILE A 58 1.61 -9.39 -12.11
CA ILE A 58 2.96 -9.76 -12.56
C ILE A 58 3.15 -11.27 -12.58
N ALA A 59 2.65 -11.98 -11.57
CA ALA A 59 2.74 -13.43 -11.52
C ALA A 59 1.99 -14.06 -12.70
N LEU A 60 0.72 -13.68 -12.92
CA LEU A 60 -0.10 -14.22 -14.00
C LEU A 60 0.50 -13.93 -15.38
N GLU A 61 1.03 -12.73 -15.62
CA GLU A 61 1.68 -12.39 -16.89
C GLU A 61 3.02 -13.11 -17.09
N ARG A 62 3.62 -13.66 -16.04
CA ARG A 62 4.83 -14.47 -16.15
C ARG A 62 4.55 -15.96 -16.37
N TYR A 63 3.34 -16.42 -16.04
CA TYR A 63 2.91 -17.80 -16.23
C TYR A 63 2.16 -18.03 -17.56
N TYR A 64 1.58 -16.99 -18.16
CA TYR A 64 0.88 -17.02 -19.45
C TYR A 64 1.63 -16.21 -20.50
#